data_AF-A0A9D4ND87-F1
#
_entry.id   AF-A0A9D4ND87-F1
#
_cell.length_a   1.000
_cell.length_b   1.000
_cell.length_c   1.000
_cell.angle_alpha   90.00
_cell.angle_beta   90.00
_cell.angle_gamma   90.00
#
_symmetry.space_group_name_H-M   'P 1'
#
loop_
_entity.id
_entity.type
_entity.pdbx_description
1 polymer ?
#
loop_
_entity_poly.entity_id
_entity_poly.type
_entity_poly.pdbx_seq_one_letter_code
_entity_poly.pdbx_strand_id
1 'polypeptide(L)'
;MSQDPNKRFGASLGALSGGRVGITGMCACNMKLCMPIAIRYSAVRRQFGPTDGEEIPVLEYQLQQWRLMPYLAATYVLEYWHVAFFMDFVNIRIGLMMGDKSERQAQLGREIHGLSCASKPIASWLARDAIQECRESCGGHGYFRVNRFGELRDDNDPNCTYEGDNNVLLQQTSNYLLSLLEAKQKHGSKIQAPLESVDFIDDYETILKTRFSARTVGDCLNPSVVLAAYKWLVCRLLVDSAERLHSQMGSGADSFTARNNSQVYYARSLAIAYIEHTVIERFWRMVQEGKDGSEPSQPIKNVLTRLCSLFGLWRLEKHLSILYQGGYISGPLAPGLIQEALLALCGELKDDAVALVDAIAPPDFILNSPIGMSDGQIYKNLYGAMLQGERALERPHWWRDFVDKPVVGRLRQAKL
;
A
#
# COMPACT_ATOMS: atom_id res chain seq x y z
N MET A 1 -25.42 14.47 -26.47
CA MET A 1 -24.86 13.31 -25.73
C MET A 1 -24.30 12.32 -26.75
N SER A 2 -23.17 11.63 -26.48
CA SER A 2 -22.65 10.58 -27.39
C SER A 2 -23.72 9.48 -27.58
N GLN A 3 -23.90 8.97 -28.80
CA GLN A 3 -24.85 7.88 -29.07
C GLN A 3 -24.29 6.48 -28.75
N ASP A 4 -22.98 6.35 -28.53
CA ASP A 4 -22.32 5.08 -28.22
C ASP A 4 -22.41 4.75 -26.70
N PRO A 5 -23.11 3.67 -26.30
CA PRO A 5 -23.27 3.28 -24.89
C PRO A 5 -21.93 3.00 -24.18
N ASN A 6 -20.95 2.42 -24.86
CA ASN A 6 -19.67 2.06 -24.26
C ASN A 6 -18.82 3.30 -23.95
N LYS A 7 -18.89 4.32 -24.81
CA LYS A 7 -18.23 5.62 -24.57
C LYS A 7 -18.87 6.38 -23.42
N ARG A 8 -20.21 6.35 -23.30
CA ARG A 8 -20.92 6.96 -22.16
C ARG A 8 -20.57 6.28 -20.84
N PHE A 9 -20.52 4.95 -20.84
CA PHE A 9 -20.19 4.16 -19.66
C PHE A 9 -18.77 4.45 -19.17
N GLY A 10 -17.76 4.44 -20.07
CA GLY A 10 -16.37 4.78 -19.70
C GLY A 10 -16.22 6.19 -19.11
N ALA A 11 -16.88 7.19 -19.69
CA ALA A 11 -16.88 8.56 -19.16
C ALA A 11 -17.52 8.66 -17.75
N SER A 12 -18.61 7.93 -17.53
CA SER A 12 -19.28 7.86 -16.22
C SER A 12 -18.42 7.18 -15.16
N LEU A 13 -17.75 6.08 -15.52
CA LEU A 13 -16.87 5.35 -14.60
C LEU A 13 -15.66 6.18 -14.16
N GLY A 14 -15.03 6.92 -15.09
CA GLY A 14 -13.97 7.86 -14.76
C GLY A 14 -14.46 8.93 -13.79
N ALA A 15 -15.66 9.47 -14.00
CA ALA A 15 -16.27 10.46 -13.12
C ALA A 15 -16.61 9.93 -11.71
N LEU A 16 -16.83 8.63 -11.53
CA LEU A 16 -17.11 8.02 -10.22
C LEU A 16 -15.83 7.59 -9.48
N SER A 17 -14.65 7.77 -10.07
CA SER A 17 -13.37 7.31 -9.49
C SER A 17 -12.75 8.32 -8.51
N GLY A 18 -13.25 9.55 -8.44
CA GLY A 18 -12.64 10.65 -7.68
C GLY A 18 -12.52 10.39 -6.17
N GLY A 19 -13.54 9.82 -5.54
CA GLY A 19 -13.50 9.46 -4.12
C GLY A 19 -12.36 8.47 -3.83
N ARG A 20 -12.23 7.42 -4.65
CA ARG A 20 -11.19 6.38 -4.49
C ARG A 20 -9.78 6.89 -4.77
N VAL A 21 -9.62 7.78 -5.74
CA VAL A 21 -8.35 8.48 -5.99
C VAL A 21 -7.97 9.32 -4.75
N GLY A 22 -8.92 10.08 -4.20
CA GLY A 22 -8.71 10.87 -2.98
C GLY A 22 -8.34 10.01 -1.77
N ILE A 23 -9.04 8.89 -1.57
CA ILE A 23 -8.76 7.96 -0.46
C ILE A 23 -7.36 7.35 -0.58
N THR A 24 -6.90 7.04 -1.80
CA THR A 24 -5.51 6.59 -2.01
C THR A 24 -4.52 7.61 -1.46
N GLY A 25 -4.74 8.91 -1.70
CA GLY A 25 -3.94 10.00 -1.12
C GLY A 25 -4.08 10.12 0.39
N MET A 26 -5.28 10.00 0.96
CA MET A 26 -5.49 10.00 2.41
C MET A 26 -4.70 8.89 3.11
N CYS A 27 -4.65 7.70 2.50
CA CYS A 27 -3.88 6.57 3.02
C CYS A 27 -2.37 6.84 2.99
N ALA A 28 -1.85 7.44 1.92
CA ALA A 28 -0.45 7.86 1.83
C ALA A 28 -0.12 8.91 2.91
N CYS A 29 -1.00 9.90 3.13
CA CYS A 29 -0.86 10.88 4.20
C CYS A 29 -0.83 10.22 5.59
N ASN A 30 -1.69 9.24 5.85
CA ASN A 30 -1.69 8.51 7.12
C ASN A 30 -0.35 7.77 7.36
N MET A 31 0.23 7.17 6.31
CA MET A 31 1.55 6.54 6.40
C MET A 31 2.66 7.57 6.64
N LYS A 32 2.59 8.74 6.00
CA LYS A 32 3.50 9.88 6.27
C LYS A 32 3.37 10.46 7.67
N LEU A 33 2.31 10.16 8.41
CA LEU A 33 2.15 10.52 9.82
C LEU A 33 2.66 9.42 10.75
N CYS A 34 2.33 8.15 10.53
CA CYS A 34 2.73 7.09 11.46
C CYS A 34 4.21 6.68 11.33
N MET A 35 4.77 6.68 10.11
CA MET A 35 6.14 6.21 9.87
C MET A 35 7.20 7.10 10.54
N PRO A 36 7.15 8.45 10.46
CA PRO A 36 8.13 9.27 11.17
C PRO A 36 8.12 9.06 12.68
N ILE A 37 6.93 8.87 13.28
CA ILE A 37 6.80 8.62 14.72
C ILE A 37 7.55 7.34 15.10
N ALA A 38 7.28 6.24 14.40
CA ALA A 38 7.88 4.95 14.73
C ALA A 38 9.39 4.89 14.45
N ILE A 39 9.85 5.47 13.35
CA ILE A 39 11.27 5.45 12.97
C ILE A 39 12.09 6.36 13.89
N ARG A 40 11.66 7.60 14.13
CA ARG A 40 12.35 8.52 15.06
C ARG A 40 12.38 7.94 16.48
N TYR A 41 11.26 7.38 16.95
CA TYR A 41 11.24 6.67 18.23
C TYR A 41 12.23 5.50 18.25
N SER A 42 12.24 4.67 17.20
CA SER A 42 13.10 3.48 17.14
C SER A 42 14.60 3.83 17.10
N ALA A 43 14.95 4.96 16.50
CA ALA A 43 16.33 5.46 16.43
C ALA A 43 16.85 5.96 17.79
N VAL A 44 15.96 6.38 18.69
CA VAL A 44 16.33 6.92 20.01
C VAL A 44 16.10 5.92 21.15
N ARG A 45 15.03 5.13 21.09
CA ARG A 45 14.69 4.17 22.14
C ARG A 45 15.74 3.08 22.20
N ARG A 46 16.42 2.97 23.34
CA ARG A 46 17.32 1.87 23.66
C ARG A 46 16.62 0.86 24.55
N GLN A 47 16.84 -0.42 24.29
CA GLN A 47 16.33 -1.53 25.09
C GLN A 47 17.09 -2.80 24.74
N PHE A 48 17.63 -3.48 25.76
CA PHE A 48 18.53 -4.64 25.59
C PHE A 48 19.78 -4.30 24.76
N GLY A 49 20.72 -5.24 24.71
CA GLY A 49 21.95 -5.10 23.94
C GLY A 49 22.87 -6.29 24.12
N PRO A 50 24.10 -6.23 23.61
CA PRO A 50 25.14 -7.22 23.90
C PRO A 50 25.35 -7.38 25.41
N THR A 51 25.67 -8.60 25.87
CA THR A 51 25.78 -8.94 27.30
C THR A 51 26.71 -8.01 28.08
N ASP A 52 27.82 -7.60 27.47
CA ASP A 52 28.83 -6.72 28.07
C ASP A 52 28.83 -5.30 27.46
N GLY A 53 27.73 -4.90 26.80
CA GLY A 53 27.58 -3.62 26.12
C GLY A 53 26.49 -2.72 26.69
N GLU A 54 26.45 -1.47 26.24
CA GLU A 54 25.30 -0.59 26.48
C GLU A 54 24.08 -1.07 25.68
N GLU A 55 22.89 -0.69 26.14
CA GLU A 55 21.69 -0.88 25.35
C GLU A 55 21.81 -0.15 24.01
N ILE A 56 21.39 -0.81 22.93
CA ILE A 56 21.44 -0.26 21.58
C ILE A 56 20.06 0.26 21.16
N PRO A 57 19.98 1.23 20.23
CA PRO A 57 18.71 1.67 19.67
C PRO A 57 17.93 0.49 19.11
N VAL A 58 16.61 0.45 19.32
CA VAL A 58 15.79 -0.67 18.87
C VAL A 58 15.76 -0.78 17.35
N LEU A 59 16.04 0.30 16.62
CA LEU A 59 16.22 0.33 15.18
C LEU A 59 17.40 -0.54 14.69
N GLU A 60 18.39 -0.83 15.54
CA GLU A 60 19.53 -1.69 15.18
C GLU A 60 19.17 -3.18 15.12
N TYR A 61 18.02 -3.60 15.69
CA TYR A 61 17.58 -4.99 15.60
C TYR A 61 16.97 -5.30 14.23
N GLN A 62 17.45 -6.37 13.58
CA GLN A 62 16.94 -6.84 12.29
C GLN A 62 15.42 -7.02 12.27
N LEU A 63 14.81 -7.49 13.37
CA LEU A 63 13.36 -7.64 13.44
C LEU A 63 12.64 -6.28 13.42
N GLN A 64 13.14 -5.25 14.12
CA GLN A 64 12.55 -3.92 14.07
C GLN A 64 12.66 -3.31 12.66
N GLN A 65 13.80 -3.54 11.99
CA GLN A 65 14.02 -3.12 10.60
C GLN A 65 13.04 -3.83 9.66
N TRP A 66 12.95 -5.16 9.75
CA TRP A 66 12.04 -5.95 8.93
C TRP A 66 10.57 -5.58 9.14
N ARG A 67 10.19 -5.16 10.35
CA ARG A 67 8.84 -4.66 10.65
C ARG A 67 8.56 -3.29 10.04
N LEU A 68 9.52 -2.37 10.01
CA LEU A 68 9.28 -0.96 9.64
C LEU A 68 9.73 -0.58 8.23
N MET A 69 10.89 -1.07 7.77
CA MET A 69 11.47 -0.68 6.47
C MET A 69 10.55 -1.01 5.28
N PRO A 70 9.83 -2.15 5.24
CA PRO A 70 8.90 -2.41 4.14
C PRO A 70 7.73 -1.41 4.08
N TYR A 71 7.23 -0.94 5.23
CA TYR A 71 6.21 0.12 5.25
C TYR A 71 6.78 1.50 4.92
N LEU A 72 8.04 1.78 5.27
CA LEU A 72 8.73 2.99 4.81
C LEU A 72 8.83 2.99 3.27
N ALA A 73 9.27 1.86 2.69
CA ALA A 73 9.30 1.67 1.25
C ALA A 73 7.90 1.82 0.62
N ALA A 74 6.89 1.17 1.19
CA ALA A 74 5.50 1.32 0.75
C ALA A 74 5.01 2.78 0.78
N THR A 75 5.41 3.56 1.80
CA THR A 75 5.05 4.98 1.93
C THR A 75 5.56 5.80 0.75
N TYR A 76 6.81 5.59 0.32
CA TYR A 76 7.39 6.26 -0.83
C TYR A 76 6.73 5.85 -2.15
N VAL A 77 6.50 4.55 -2.34
CA VAL A 77 5.85 4.05 -3.56
C VAL A 77 4.41 4.59 -3.67
N LEU A 78 3.65 4.56 -2.58
CA LEU A 78 2.28 5.08 -2.54
C LEU A 78 2.22 6.61 -2.62
N GLU A 79 3.18 7.33 -2.03
CA GLU A 79 3.28 8.78 -2.16
C GLU A 79 3.41 9.17 -3.63
N TYR A 80 4.36 8.57 -4.34
CA TYR A 80 4.53 8.85 -5.76
C TYR A 80 3.31 8.42 -6.58
N TRP A 81 2.81 7.21 -6.33
CA TRP A 81 1.65 6.67 -7.04
C TRP A 81 0.44 7.60 -6.92
N HIS A 82 0.05 8.03 -5.72
CA HIS A 82 -1.17 8.81 -5.55
C HIS A 82 -1.05 10.19 -6.19
N VAL A 83 0.12 10.86 -6.11
CA VAL A 83 0.33 12.17 -6.77
C VAL A 83 0.19 12.02 -8.27
N ALA A 84 0.86 11.03 -8.84
CA ALA A 84 0.88 10.83 -10.28
C ALA A 84 -0.50 10.37 -10.79
N PHE A 85 -1.18 9.48 -10.06
CA PHE A 85 -2.52 8.99 -10.38
C PHE A 85 -3.59 10.07 -10.23
N PHE A 86 -3.44 10.97 -9.24
CA PHE A 86 -4.29 12.14 -9.11
C PHE A 86 -4.16 13.06 -10.33
N MET A 87 -2.94 13.28 -10.84
CA MET A 87 -2.74 14.07 -12.05
C MET A 87 -3.35 13.43 -13.29
N ASP A 88 -3.24 12.10 -13.44
CA ASP A 88 -3.94 11.39 -14.53
C ASP A 88 -5.46 11.58 -14.44
N PHE A 89 -6.01 11.51 -13.23
CA PHE A 89 -7.43 11.75 -12.98
C PHE A 89 -7.85 13.19 -13.30
N VAL A 90 -7.04 14.18 -12.92
CA VAL A 90 -7.28 15.59 -13.27
C VAL A 90 -7.29 15.79 -14.79
N ASN A 91 -6.35 15.18 -15.52
CA ASN A 91 -6.30 15.25 -16.98
C ASN A 91 -7.60 14.71 -17.63
N ILE A 92 -8.14 13.61 -17.10
CA ILE A 92 -9.45 13.09 -17.56
C ILE A 92 -10.57 14.08 -17.27
N ARG A 93 -10.60 14.66 -16.07
CA ARG A 93 -11.63 15.63 -15.69
C ARG A 93 -11.61 16.84 -16.60
N ILE A 94 -10.43 17.37 -16.90
CA ILE A 94 -10.27 18.49 -17.84
C ILE A 94 -10.79 18.10 -19.22
N GLY A 95 -10.38 16.94 -19.76
CA GLY A 95 -10.87 16.48 -21.07
C GLY A 95 -12.40 16.34 -21.13
N LEU A 96 -13.02 15.80 -20.08
CA LEU A 96 -14.49 15.69 -19.98
C LEU A 96 -15.16 17.06 -19.90
N MET A 97 -14.62 18.01 -19.12
CA MET A 97 -15.14 19.37 -19.02
C MET A 97 -15.04 20.13 -20.34
N MET A 98 -13.98 19.88 -21.11
CA MET A 98 -13.79 20.43 -22.46
C MET A 98 -14.63 19.71 -23.54
N GLY A 99 -15.42 18.70 -23.16
CA GLY A 99 -16.32 18.00 -24.07
C GLY A 99 -15.64 16.95 -24.97
N ASP A 100 -14.43 16.49 -24.62
CA ASP A 100 -13.73 15.41 -25.34
C ASP A 100 -14.52 14.10 -25.25
N LYS A 101 -14.87 13.54 -26.42
CA LYS A 101 -15.60 12.29 -26.62
C LYS A 101 -14.80 11.27 -27.44
N SER A 102 -13.48 11.46 -27.53
CA SER A 102 -12.57 10.58 -28.23
C SER A 102 -12.58 9.17 -27.64
N GLU A 103 -12.21 8.18 -28.46
CA GLU A 103 -12.05 6.80 -27.96
C GLU A 103 -10.95 6.71 -26.90
N ARG A 104 -9.87 7.48 -27.07
CA ARG A 104 -8.79 7.60 -26.08
C ARG A 104 -9.34 8.04 -24.72
N GLN A 105 -10.21 9.05 -24.69
CA GLN A 105 -10.81 9.54 -23.45
C GLN A 105 -11.71 8.48 -22.80
N ALA A 106 -12.47 7.72 -23.59
CA ALA A 106 -13.28 6.61 -23.08
C ALA A 106 -12.42 5.46 -22.52
N GLN A 107 -11.33 5.12 -23.20
CA GLN A 107 -10.36 4.10 -22.75
C GLN A 107 -9.68 4.51 -21.44
N LEU A 108 -9.21 5.76 -21.37
CA LEU A 108 -8.57 6.31 -20.19
C LEU A 108 -9.53 6.33 -18.98
N GLY A 109 -10.82 6.64 -19.20
CA GLY A 109 -11.85 6.54 -18.16
C GLY A 109 -12.06 5.12 -17.63
N ARG A 110 -12.03 4.10 -18.51
CA ARG A 110 -12.10 2.68 -18.10
C ARG A 110 -10.86 2.24 -17.33
N GLU A 111 -9.68 2.64 -17.81
CA GLU A 111 -8.39 2.34 -17.18
C GLU A 111 -8.30 2.93 -15.76
N ILE A 112 -8.66 4.20 -15.59
CA ILE A 112 -8.65 4.86 -14.27
C ILE A 112 -9.70 4.29 -13.32
N HIS A 113 -10.85 3.86 -13.84
CA HIS A 113 -11.79 3.10 -13.03
C HIS A 113 -11.17 1.78 -12.53
N GLY A 114 -10.58 0.99 -13.44
CA GLY A 114 -9.91 -0.27 -13.09
C GLY A 114 -8.78 -0.08 -12.08
N LEU A 115 -7.94 0.93 -12.27
CA LEU A 115 -6.85 1.27 -11.36
C LEU A 115 -7.36 1.75 -9.99
N SER A 116 -8.34 2.66 -9.96
CA SER A 116 -8.87 3.20 -8.69
C SER A 116 -9.54 2.14 -7.82
N CYS A 117 -10.21 1.16 -8.45
CA CYS A 117 -10.84 0.03 -7.78
C CYS A 117 -9.85 -0.90 -7.07
N ALA A 118 -8.58 -0.96 -7.48
CA ALA A 118 -7.56 -1.76 -6.80
C ALA A 118 -6.58 -0.90 -5.98
N SER A 119 -6.34 0.35 -6.39
CA SER A 119 -5.51 1.34 -5.69
C SER A 119 -6.05 1.65 -4.28
N LYS A 120 -7.36 1.91 -4.17
CA LYS A 120 -7.99 2.22 -2.87
C LYS A 120 -7.86 1.05 -1.89
N PRO A 121 -8.18 -0.21 -2.26
CA PRO A 121 -7.95 -1.36 -1.39
C PRO A 121 -6.52 -1.52 -0.91
N ILE A 122 -5.54 -1.50 -1.83
CA ILE A 122 -4.14 -1.72 -1.45
C ILE A 122 -3.62 -0.59 -0.54
N ALA A 123 -3.93 0.67 -0.86
CA ALA A 123 -3.47 1.80 -0.06
C ALA A 123 -4.10 1.80 1.34
N SER A 124 -5.40 1.55 1.45
CA SER A 124 -6.09 1.53 2.75
C SER A 124 -5.67 0.36 3.64
N TRP A 125 -5.46 -0.83 3.08
CA TRP A 125 -4.90 -1.97 3.83
C TRP A 125 -3.44 -1.72 4.24
N LEU A 126 -2.60 -1.16 3.37
CA LEU A 126 -1.22 -0.82 3.71
C LEU A 126 -1.16 0.24 4.83
N ALA A 127 -1.96 1.29 4.76
CA ALA A 127 -2.02 2.30 5.82
C ALA A 127 -2.53 1.72 7.14
N ARG A 128 -3.57 0.88 7.08
CA ARG A 128 -4.13 0.17 8.24
C ARG A 128 -3.06 -0.62 8.98
N ASP A 129 -2.33 -1.44 8.22
CA ASP A 129 -1.31 -2.34 8.77
C ASP A 129 -0.05 -1.55 9.19
N ALA A 130 0.35 -0.52 8.45
CA ALA A 130 1.47 0.35 8.80
C ALA A 130 1.25 1.07 10.13
N ILE A 131 0.07 1.66 10.35
CA ILE A 131 -0.27 2.34 11.61
C ILE A 131 -0.21 1.35 12.77
N GLN A 132 -0.76 0.15 12.56
CA GLN A 132 -0.80 -0.89 13.58
C GLN A 132 0.60 -1.40 13.95
N GLU A 133 1.47 -1.62 12.96
CA GLU A 133 2.85 -2.03 13.16
C GLU A 133 3.68 -0.92 13.80
N CYS A 134 3.51 0.34 13.36
CA CYS A 134 4.16 1.50 13.97
C CYS A 134 3.78 1.66 15.45
N ARG A 135 2.51 1.43 15.79
CA ARG A 135 2.03 1.48 17.18
C ARG A 135 2.75 0.44 18.05
N GLU A 136 2.80 -0.79 17.58
CA GLU A 136 3.39 -1.91 18.33
C GLU A 136 4.92 -1.84 18.38
N SER A 137 5.57 -1.31 17.33
CA SER A 137 7.01 -1.08 17.31
C SER A 137 7.44 0.01 18.29
N CYS A 138 6.51 0.87 18.73
CA CYS A 138 6.73 1.87 19.78
C CYS A 138 6.44 1.35 21.20
N GLY A 139 6.16 0.06 21.35
CA GLY A 139 5.90 -0.58 22.64
C GLY A 139 4.76 0.08 23.42
N GLY A 140 4.91 0.15 24.75
CA GLY A 140 3.89 0.75 25.62
C GLY A 140 3.62 2.23 25.32
N HIS A 141 4.64 2.99 24.90
CA HIS A 141 4.47 4.40 24.54
C HIS A 141 3.60 4.57 23.28
N GLY A 142 3.62 3.61 22.36
CA GLY A 142 2.74 3.59 21.21
C GLY A 142 1.25 3.53 21.57
N TYR A 143 0.90 3.03 22.77
CA TYR A 143 -0.49 2.97 23.23
C TYR A 143 -0.98 4.29 23.83
N PHE A 144 -0.08 5.21 24.21
CA PHE A 144 -0.50 6.49 24.76
C PHE A 144 -1.19 7.35 23.70
N ARG A 145 -2.39 7.84 24.03
CA ARG A 145 -3.19 8.70 23.15
C ARG A 145 -2.41 9.90 22.62
N VAL A 146 -1.55 10.50 23.44
CA VAL A 146 -0.72 11.66 23.04
C VAL A 146 0.19 11.39 21.85
N ASN A 147 0.48 10.12 21.53
CA ASN A 147 1.30 9.73 20.37
C ASN A 147 0.45 9.39 19.12
N ARG A 148 -0.87 9.59 19.18
CA ARG A 148 -1.85 9.60 18.07
C ARG A 148 -2.03 8.35 17.23
N PHE A 149 -1.32 7.25 17.47
CA PHE A 149 -1.54 6.02 16.69
C PHE A 149 -3.00 5.51 16.73
N GLY A 150 -3.68 5.65 17.87
CA GLY A 150 -5.11 5.31 17.98
C GLY A 150 -5.98 6.19 17.10
N GLU A 151 -5.79 7.51 17.15
CA GLU A 151 -6.53 8.46 16.31
C GLU A 151 -6.26 8.24 14.81
N LEU A 152 -5.00 8.00 14.43
CA LEU A 152 -4.65 7.65 13.04
C LEU A 152 -5.33 6.34 12.59
N ARG A 153 -5.43 5.36 13.49
CA ARG A 153 -6.10 4.08 13.21
C ARG A 153 -7.59 4.29 12.96
N ASP A 154 -8.24 5.08 13.81
CA ASP A 154 -9.65 5.46 13.71
C ASP A 154 -9.93 6.25 12.43
N ASP A 155 -9.04 7.18 12.06
CA ASP A 155 -9.13 7.97 10.82
C ASP A 155 -8.99 7.09 9.56
N ASN A 156 -8.18 6.03 9.61
CA ASN A 156 -7.96 5.16 8.46
C ASN A 156 -9.01 4.05 8.31
N ASP A 157 -9.65 3.60 9.38
CA ASP A 157 -10.58 2.46 9.32
C ASP A 157 -11.74 2.64 8.32
N PRO A 158 -12.40 3.82 8.23
CA PRO A 158 -13.41 4.08 7.21
C PRO A 158 -12.89 3.91 5.79
N ASN A 159 -11.60 4.18 5.53
CA ASN A 159 -10.97 4.04 4.22
C ASN A 159 -11.01 2.62 3.68
N CYS A 160 -11.17 1.61 4.54
CA CYS A 160 -11.31 0.22 4.11
C CYS A 160 -12.72 -0.11 3.60
N THR A 161 -13.72 0.75 3.89
CA THR A 161 -15.15 0.42 3.75
C THR A 161 -15.91 1.37 2.83
N TYR A 162 -15.82 2.68 3.04
CA TYR A 162 -16.58 3.65 2.25
C TYR A 162 -16.07 3.76 0.81
N GLU A 163 -16.82 4.40 -0.09
CA GLU A 163 -16.50 4.49 -1.53
C GLU A 163 -16.26 3.12 -2.21
N GLY A 164 -16.85 2.08 -1.62
CA GLY A 164 -16.82 0.67 -2.03
C GLY A 164 -16.00 -0.20 -1.08
N ASP A 165 -16.58 -1.32 -0.62
CA ASP A 165 -15.85 -2.32 0.16
C ASP A 165 -14.60 -2.79 -0.60
N ASN A 166 -13.48 -2.92 0.13
CA ASN A 166 -12.20 -3.23 -0.49
C ASN A 166 -12.19 -4.56 -1.26
N ASN A 167 -12.87 -5.60 -0.78
CA ASN A 167 -12.88 -6.90 -1.46
C ASN A 167 -13.81 -6.90 -2.67
N VAL A 168 -14.96 -6.22 -2.57
CA VAL A 168 -15.93 -6.09 -3.67
C VAL A 168 -15.36 -5.24 -4.81
N LEU A 169 -14.63 -4.16 -4.52
CA LEU A 169 -14.06 -3.28 -5.54
C LEU A 169 -13.09 -4.00 -6.47
N LEU A 170 -12.30 -4.95 -5.96
CA LEU A 170 -11.33 -5.71 -6.75
C LEU A 170 -11.98 -6.45 -7.93
N GLN A 171 -13.26 -6.83 -7.81
CA GLN A 171 -14.02 -7.43 -8.90
C GLN A 171 -14.10 -6.51 -10.14
N GLN A 172 -14.18 -5.19 -9.96
CA GLN A 172 -14.25 -4.24 -11.07
C GLN A 172 -12.93 -4.22 -11.85
N THR A 173 -11.80 -4.23 -11.14
CA THR A 173 -10.47 -4.30 -11.75
C THR A 173 -10.28 -5.62 -12.50
N SER A 174 -10.64 -6.75 -11.90
CA SER A 174 -10.50 -8.04 -12.57
C SER A 174 -11.41 -8.18 -13.79
N ASN A 175 -12.64 -7.64 -13.73
CA ASN A 175 -13.55 -7.62 -14.88
C ASN A 175 -12.98 -6.78 -16.03
N TYR A 176 -12.36 -5.64 -15.72
CA TYR A 176 -11.65 -4.83 -16.71
C TYR A 176 -10.55 -5.66 -17.40
N LEU A 177 -9.68 -6.32 -16.64
CA LEU A 177 -8.59 -7.13 -17.19
C LEU A 177 -9.09 -8.33 -18.02
N LEU A 178 -10.10 -9.05 -17.51
CA LEU A 178 -10.70 -10.18 -18.22
C LEU A 178 -11.34 -9.75 -19.54
N SER A 179 -11.98 -8.57 -19.58
CA SER A 179 -12.58 -8.05 -20.81
C SER A 179 -11.54 -7.73 -21.89
N LEU A 180 -10.33 -7.32 -21.51
CA LEU A 180 -9.22 -7.09 -22.44
C LEU A 180 -8.73 -8.40 -23.05
N LEU A 181 -8.55 -9.43 -22.22
CA LEU A 181 -8.16 -10.76 -22.71
C LEU A 181 -9.23 -11.36 -23.62
N GLU A 182 -10.51 -11.25 -23.24
CA GLU A 182 -11.63 -11.73 -24.04
C GLU A 182 -11.66 -11.04 -25.42
N ALA A 183 -11.48 -9.72 -25.48
CA ALA A 183 -11.41 -8.98 -26.74
C ALA A 183 -10.24 -9.42 -27.62
N LYS A 184 -9.07 -9.71 -27.01
CA LYS A 184 -7.92 -10.27 -27.73
C LYS A 184 -8.23 -11.65 -28.30
N GLN A 185 -8.76 -12.56 -27.49
CA GLN A 185 -9.03 -13.94 -27.88
C GLN A 185 -10.14 -14.06 -28.93
N LYS A 186 -11.21 -13.26 -28.83
CA LYS A 186 -12.36 -13.33 -29.76
C LYS A 186 -12.19 -12.50 -31.03
N HIS A 187 -11.49 -11.37 -30.95
CA HIS A 187 -11.44 -10.38 -32.03
C HIS A 187 -10.03 -10.05 -32.49
N GLY A 188 -8.99 -10.68 -31.94
CA GLY A 188 -7.59 -10.34 -32.26
C GLY A 188 -7.22 -8.91 -31.85
N SER A 189 -7.96 -8.31 -30.91
CA SER A 189 -7.69 -6.94 -30.45
C SER A 189 -6.35 -6.87 -29.74
N LYS A 190 -5.57 -5.82 -30.02
CA LYS A 190 -4.35 -5.52 -29.27
C LYS A 190 -4.73 -5.02 -27.87
N ILE A 191 -4.11 -5.60 -26.83
CA ILE A 191 -4.28 -5.12 -25.46
C ILE A 191 -3.35 -3.92 -25.28
N GLN A 192 -3.96 -2.73 -25.18
CA GLN A 192 -3.23 -1.48 -24.93
C GLN A 192 -4.14 -0.50 -24.19
N ALA A 193 -3.54 0.34 -23.36
CA ALA A 193 -4.27 1.39 -22.66
C ALA A 193 -3.51 2.73 -22.64
N PRO A 194 -4.21 3.88 -22.51
CA PRO A 194 -3.58 5.19 -22.57
C PRO A 194 -2.47 5.47 -21.53
N LEU A 195 -2.50 4.84 -20.35
CA LEU A 195 -1.44 4.94 -19.33
C LEU A 195 -0.47 3.74 -19.39
N GLU A 196 -0.57 2.90 -20.43
CA GLU A 196 0.29 1.73 -20.68
C GLU A 196 0.27 0.68 -19.56
N SER A 197 -0.72 0.73 -18.68
CA SER A 197 -0.75 -0.11 -17.47
C SER A 197 -0.98 -1.61 -17.73
N VAL A 198 -1.44 -1.95 -18.93
CA VAL A 198 -1.80 -3.31 -19.36
C VAL A 198 -1.06 -3.77 -20.61
N ASP A 199 -0.21 -2.94 -21.20
CA ASP A 199 0.37 -3.18 -22.54
C ASP A 199 1.22 -4.46 -22.57
N PHE A 200 1.91 -4.78 -21.47
CA PHE A 200 2.69 -6.02 -21.37
C PHE A 200 1.84 -7.29 -21.47
N ILE A 201 0.54 -7.22 -21.15
CA ILE A 201 -0.38 -8.36 -21.22
C ILE A 201 -0.60 -8.79 -22.68
N ASP A 202 -0.37 -7.90 -23.65
CA ASP A 202 -0.45 -8.28 -25.06
C ASP A 202 0.52 -9.44 -25.39
N ASP A 203 1.66 -9.54 -24.71
CA ASP A 203 2.64 -10.63 -24.92
C ASP A 203 2.56 -11.74 -23.84
N TYR A 204 1.37 -11.95 -23.25
CA TYR A 204 1.19 -12.90 -22.13
C TYR A 204 1.70 -14.32 -22.45
N GLU A 205 1.57 -14.80 -23.69
CA GLU A 205 2.00 -16.15 -24.10
C GLU A 205 3.53 -16.32 -24.03
N THR A 206 4.29 -15.29 -24.37
CA THR A 206 5.75 -15.29 -24.27
C THR A 206 6.17 -15.13 -22.82
N ILE A 207 5.54 -14.20 -22.10
CA ILE A 207 5.81 -13.95 -20.68
C ILE A 207 5.64 -15.25 -19.88
N LEU A 208 4.56 -16.01 -20.09
CA LEU A 208 4.28 -17.25 -19.35
C LEU A 208 5.33 -18.36 -19.55
N LYS A 209 6.13 -18.30 -20.62
CA LYS A 209 7.24 -19.24 -20.87
C LYS A 209 8.50 -18.89 -20.07
N THR A 210 8.60 -17.68 -19.52
CA THR A 210 9.74 -17.26 -18.71
C THR A 210 9.75 -17.92 -17.33
N ARG A 211 10.90 -17.85 -16.64
CA ARG A 211 11.13 -18.39 -15.30
C ARG A 211 11.89 -17.38 -14.46
N PHE A 212 11.91 -17.59 -13.15
CA PHE A 212 12.68 -16.74 -12.25
C PHE A 212 14.16 -16.71 -12.64
N SER A 213 14.66 -15.52 -12.95
CA SER A 213 15.97 -15.32 -13.57
C SER A 213 17.11 -15.11 -12.58
N ALA A 214 16.83 -14.58 -11.38
CA ALA A 214 17.87 -14.30 -10.39
C ALA A 214 18.57 -15.58 -9.92
N ARG A 215 19.88 -15.47 -9.71
CA ARG A 215 20.78 -16.54 -9.25
C ARG A 215 21.57 -16.13 -8.01
N THR A 216 21.62 -14.83 -7.72
CA THR A 216 22.29 -14.25 -6.56
C THR A 216 21.37 -13.29 -5.83
N VAL A 217 21.71 -12.94 -4.59
CA VAL A 217 20.99 -11.92 -3.80
C VAL A 217 21.05 -10.57 -4.51
N GLY A 218 22.21 -10.23 -5.12
CA GLY A 218 22.41 -8.99 -5.86
C GLY A 218 21.45 -8.83 -7.04
N ASP A 219 21.08 -9.91 -7.72
CA ASP A 219 20.09 -9.87 -8.80
C ASP A 219 18.71 -9.42 -8.28
N CYS A 220 18.30 -9.94 -7.11
CA CYS A 220 17.02 -9.58 -6.47
C CYS A 220 16.97 -8.11 -6.02
N LEU A 221 18.12 -7.46 -5.83
CA LEU A 221 18.16 -6.03 -5.49
C LEU A 221 17.78 -5.14 -6.68
N ASN A 222 17.70 -5.67 -7.90
CA ASN A 222 17.28 -4.94 -9.09
C ASN A 222 15.75 -5.00 -9.27
N PRO A 223 15.04 -3.84 -9.30
CA PRO A 223 13.59 -3.81 -9.50
C PRO A 223 13.10 -4.53 -10.76
N SER A 224 13.94 -4.64 -11.79
CA SER A 224 13.62 -5.35 -13.04
C SER A 224 13.30 -6.83 -12.81
N VAL A 225 13.95 -7.50 -11.85
CA VAL A 225 13.65 -8.90 -11.49
C VAL A 225 12.27 -9.01 -10.86
N VAL A 226 11.94 -8.08 -9.97
CA VAL A 226 10.62 -8.01 -9.33
C VAL A 226 9.53 -7.76 -10.38
N LEU A 227 9.75 -6.79 -11.28
CA LEU A 227 8.79 -6.47 -12.35
C LEU A 227 8.58 -7.63 -13.31
N ALA A 228 9.63 -8.35 -13.69
CA ALA A 228 9.49 -9.56 -14.52
C ALA A 228 8.64 -10.63 -13.83
N ALA A 229 8.83 -10.84 -12.52
CA ALA A 229 8.03 -11.78 -11.74
C ALA A 229 6.56 -11.35 -11.64
N TYR A 230 6.29 -10.06 -11.45
CA TYR A 230 4.92 -9.53 -11.44
C TYR A 230 4.24 -9.60 -12.81
N LYS A 231 4.94 -9.28 -13.90
CA LYS A 231 4.40 -9.43 -15.27
C LYS A 231 3.97 -10.87 -15.50
N TRP A 232 4.81 -11.83 -15.13
CA TRP A 232 4.46 -13.24 -15.16
C TRP A 232 3.25 -13.58 -14.28
N LEU A 233 3.24 -13.10 -13.03
CA LEU A 233 2.18 -13.38 -12.06
C LEU A 233 0.81 -12.84 -12.53
N VAL A 234 0.78 -11.62 -13.05
CA VAL A 234 -0.45 -11.01 -13.58
C VAL A 234 -0.94 -11.79 -14.80
N CYS A 235 -0.06 -12.13 -15.74
CA CYS A 235 -0.44 -12.95 -16.89
C CYS A 235 -0.97 -14.34 -16.48
N ARG A 236 -0.33 -14.99 -15.50
CA ARG A 236 -0.74 -16.30 -14.98
C ARG A 236 -2.14 -16.21 -14.35
N LEU A 237 -2.33 -15.29 -13.41
CA LEU A 237 -3.61 -15.10 -12.75
C LEU A 237 -4.71 -14.67 -13.70
N LEU A 238 -4.37 -13.94 -14.77
CA LEU A 238 -5.33 -13.52 -15.79
C LEU A 238 -5.85 -14.72 -16.57
N VAL A 239 -4.96 -15.60 -17.04
CA VAL A 239 -5.33 -16.83 -17.75
C VAL A 239 -6.12 -17.76 -16.84
N ASP A 240 -5.62 -18.03 -15.63
CA ASP A 240 -6.27 -18.93 -14.68
C ASP A 240 -7.68 -18.41 -14.30
N SER A 241 -7.84 -17.09 -14.17
CA SER A 241 -9.15 -16.46 -13.90
C SER A 241 -10.11 -16.58 -15.08
N ALA A 242 -9.61 -16.43 -16.31
CA ALA A 242 -10.41 -16.58 -17.52
C ALA A 242 -10.86 -18.04 -17.71
N GLU A 243 -9.95 -19.00 -17.51
CA GLU A 243 -10.26 -20.43 -17.54
C GLU A 243 -11.30 -20.81 -16.48
N ARG A 244 -11.14 -20.30 -15.25
CA ARG A 244 -12.12 -20.52 -14.19
C ARG A 244 -13.50 -19.97 -14.57
N LEU A 245 -13.56 -18.76 -15.11
CA LEU A 245 -14.81 -18.15 -15.56
C LEU A 245 -15.47 -18.96 -16.67
N HIS A 246 -14.70 -19.39 -17.68
CA HIS A 246 -15.19 -20.24 -18.76
C HIS A 246 -15.67 -21.61 -18.24
N SER A 247 -14.96 -22.22 -17.29
CA SER A 247 -15.37 -23.47 -16.65
C SER A 247 -16.72 -23.32 -15.92
N GLN A 248 -16.92 -22.24 -15.17
CA GLN A 248 -18.21 -21.96 -14.52
C GLN A 248 -19.34 -21.81 -15.55
N MET A 249 -19.12 -21.03 -16.61
CA MET A 249 -20.12 -20.87 -17.67
C MET A 249 -20.40 -22.20 -18.41
N GLY A 250 -19.37 -23.00 -18.66
CA GLY A 250 -19.50 -24.33 -19.27
C GLY A 250 -20.30 -25.33 -18.41
N SER A 251 -20.30 -25.14 -17.09
CA SER A 251 -21.13 -25.91 -16.15
C SER A 251 -22.59 -25.46 -16.07
N GLY A 252 -22.99 -24.48 -16.89
CA GLY A 252 -24.37 -23.97 -16.98
C GLY A 252 -24.68 -22.82 -16.01
N ALA A 253 -23.68 -22.31 -15.28
CA ALA A 253 -23.86 -21.11 -14.46
C ALA A 253 -24.12 -19.88 -15.34
N ASP A 254 -25.06 -19.03 -14.93
CA ASP A 254 -25.27 -17.74 -15.59
C ASP A 254 -24.07 -16.79 -15.38
N SER A 255 -24.04 -15.71 -16.15
CA SER A 255 -22.89 -14.77 -16.16
C SER A 255 -22.61 -14.12 -14.80
N PHE A 256 -23.63 -13.88 -13.98
CA PHE A 256 -23.46 -13.30 -12.66
C PHE A 256 -22.86 -14.35 -11.70
N THR A 257 -23.47 -15.54 -11.65
CA THR A 257 -23.01 -16.64 -10.79
C THR A 257 -21.59 -17.08 -11.15
N ALA A 258 -21.27 -17.18 -12.44
CA ALA A 258 -19.94 -17.55 -12.91
C ALA A 258 -18.87 -16.55 -12.47
N ARG A 259 -19.14 -15.24 -12.57
CA ARG A 259 -18.21 -14.20 -12.09
C ARG A 259 -18.04 -14.23 -10.58
N ASN A 260 -19.11 -14.44 -9.83
CA ASN A 260 -19.08 -14.54 -8.37
C ASN A 260 -18.22 -15.74 -7.92
N ASN A 261 -18.43 -16.91 -8.53
CA ASN A 261 -17.72 -18.16 -8.21
C ASN A 261 -16.28 -18.23 -8.76
N SER A 262 -15.82 -17.14 -9.40
CA SER A 262 -14.46 -16.97 -9.93
C SER A 262 -13.68 -15.87 -9.21
N GLN A 263 -14.16 -15.37 -8.06
CA GLN A 263 -13.48 -14.31 -7.30
C GLN A 263 -12.33 -14.84 -6.44
N VAL A 264 -12.64 -15.72 -5.50
CA VAL A 264 -11.69 -16.21 -4.48
C VAL A 264 -10.60 -17.05 -5.15
N TYR A 265 -9.33 -16.79 -4.82
CA TYR A 265 -8.11 -17.37 -5.41
C TYR A 265 -7.79 -16.99 -6.87
N TYR A 266 -8.78 -16.49 -7.63
CA TYR A 266 -8.61 -16.13 -9.04
C TYR A 266 -8.70 -14.62 -9.24
N ALA A 267 -9.88 -14.09 -9.61
CA ALA A 267 -10.06 -12.71 -10.04
C ALA A 267 -9.66 -11.68 -8.98
N ARG A 268 -9.88 -11.98 -7.69
CA ARG A 268 -9.42 -11.12 -6.58
C ARG A 268 -7.90 -11.05 -6.52
N SER A 269 -7.21 -12.19 -6.63
CA SER A 269 -5.75 -12.26 -6.61
C SER A 269 -5.15 -11.53 -7.81
N LEU A 270 -5.76 -11.69 -8.99
CA LEU A 270 -5.39 -10.97 -10.21
C LEU A 270 -5.42 -9.45 -10.00
N ALA A 271 -6.50 -8.91 -9.44
CA ALA A 271 -6.64 -7.47 -9.22
C ALA A 271 -5.56 -6.92 -8.26
N ILE A 272 -5.20 -7.68 -7.23
CA ILE A 272 -4.14 -7.30 -6.27
C ILE A 272 -2.77 -7.34 -6.93
N ALA A 273 -2.41 -8.45 -7.60
CA ALA A 273 -1.13 -8.57 -8.28
C ALA A 273 -0.95 -7.50 -9.38
N TYR A 274 -2.04 -7.16 -10.07
CA TYR A 274 -2.07 -6.10 -11.07
C TYR A 274 -1.75 -4.72 -10.48
N ILE A 275 -2.43 -4.31 -9.40
CA ILE A 275 -2.14 -3.00 -8.83
C ILE A 275 -0.74 -2.95 -8.20
N GLU A 276 -0.29 -4.03 -7.55
CA GLU A 276 1.08 -4.12 -7.03
C GLU A 276 2.12 -3.95 -8.13
N HIS A 277 1.96 -4.63 -9.26
CA HIS A 277 2.79 -4.43 -10.44
C HIS A 277 2.78 -2.96 -10.90
N THR A 278 1.60 -2.38 -11.10
CA THR A 278 1.46 -1.05 -11.68
C THR A 278 2.08 0.03 -10.80
N VAL A 279 1.92 -0.03 -9.47
CA VAL A 279 2.54 0.97 -8.58
C VAL A 279 4.07 0.83 -8.54
N ILE A 280 4.59 -0.40 -8.59
CA ILE A 280 6.05 -0.66 -8.63
C ILE A 280 6.62 -0.18 -9.97
N GLU A 281 5.98 -0.52 -11.08
CA GLU A 281 6.44 -0.17 -12.42
C GLU A 281 6.49 1.35 -12.59
N ARG A 282 5.44 2.06 -12.16
CA ARG A 282 5.40 3.52 -12.26
C ARG A 282 6.46 4.18 -11.38
N PHE A 283 6.67 3.68 -10.16
CA PHE A 283 7.72 4.18 -9.29
C PHE A 283 9.11 3.94 -9.90
N TRP A 284 9.34 2.74 -10.45
CA TRP A 284 10.61 2.41 -11.10
C TRP A 284 10.90 3.27 -12.32
N ARG A 285 9.91 3.48 -13.20
CA ARG A 285 10.01 4.41 -14.34
C ARG A 285 10.42 5.81 -13.87
N MET A 286 9.82 6.32 -12.80
CA MET A 286 10.23 7.61 -12.21
C MET A 286 11.68 7.63 -11.71
N VAL A 287 12.14 6.55 -11.07
CA VAL A 287 13.55 6.47 -10.61
C VAL A 287 14.52 6.46 -11.80
N GLN A 288 14.14 5.83 -12.91
CA GLN A 288 14.96 5.75 -14.12
C GLN A 288 14.98 7.08 -14.88
N GLU A 289 13.81 7.63 -15.19
CA GLU A 289 13.59 8.76 -16.10
C GLU A 289 13.61 10.12 -15.40
N GLY A 290 13.44 10.12 -14.07
CA GLY A 290 13.28 11.33 -13.27
C GLY A 290 11.86 11.90 -13.31
N LYS A 291 11.67 13.02 -12.60
CA LYS A 291 10.39 13.72 -12.51
C LYS A 291 10.48 15.03 -13.30
N ASP A 292 9.51 15.27 -14.19
CA ASP A 292 9.39 16.50 -14.98
C ASP A 292 10.67 16.84 -15.78
N GLY A 293 11.38 15.80 -16.25
CA GLY A 293 12.64 15.93 -17.00
C GLY A 293 13.87 16.24 -16.14
N SER A 294 13.73 16.22 -14.81
CA SER A 294 14.85 16.35 -13.87
C SER A 294 15.24 14.98 -13.28
N GLU A 295 16.43 14.53 -13.64
CA GLU A 295 16.99 13.26 -13.18
C GLU A 295 17.48 13.38 -11.72
N PRO A 296 17.08 12.48 -10.81
CA PRO A 296 17.58 12.50 -9.45
C PRO A 296 19.09 12.27 -9.42
N SER A 297 19.77 12.86 -8.43
CA SER A 297 21.19 12.59 -8.23
C SER A 297 21.44 11.10 -7.96
N GLN A 298 22.62 10.60 -8.32
CA GLN A 298 22.96 9.18 -8.16
C GLN A 298 22.72 8.64 -6.73
N PRO A 299 23.04 9.36 -5.65
CA PRO A 299 22.73 8.90 -4.30
C PRO A 299 21.22 8.74 -4.06
N ILE A 300 20.40 9.68 -4.54
CA ILE A 300 18.93 9.60 -4.42
C ILE A 300 18.41 8.42 -5.23
N LYS A 301 18.90 8.23 -6.46
CA LYS A 301 18.53 7.07 -7.29
C LYS A 301 18.80 5.74 -6.59
N ASN A 302 19.96 5.61 -5.93
CA ASN A 302 20.31 4.39 -5.22
C ASN A 302 19.32 4.09 -4.10
N VAL A 303 18.98 5.08 -3.27
CA VAL A 303 18.03 4.91 -2.17
C VAL A 303 16.61 4.61 -2.69
N LEU A 304 16.14 5.33 -3.71
CA LEU A 304 14.84 5.06 -4.32
C LEU A 304 14.78 3.67 -4.98
N THR A 305 15.89 3.20 -5.57
CA THR A 305 16.00 1.85 -6.12
C THR A 305 15.83 0.81 -5.01
N ARG A 306 16.50 0.97 -3.87
CA ARG A 306 16.35 0.08 -2.70
C ARG A 306 14.92 0.07 -2.17
N LEU A 307 14.28 1.23 -2.05
CA LEU A 307 12.87 1.33 -1.64
C LEU A 307 11.95 0.59 -2.63
N CYS A 308 12.18 0.76 -3.94
CA CYS A 308 11.42 0.06 -4.98
C CYS A 308 11.57 -1.46 -4.85
N SER A 309 12.80 -1.96 -4.74
CA SER A 309 13.10 -3.39 -4.59
C SER A 309 12.53 -3.95 -3.29
N LEU A 310 12.68 -3.24 -2.17
CA LEU A 310 12.18 -3.70 -0.88
C LEU A 310 10.67 -3.85 -0.88
N PHE A 311 9.95 -2.81 -1.33
CA PHE A 311 8.49 -2.89 -1.45
C PHE A 311 8.08 -4.01 -2.39
N GLY A 312 8.72 -4.09 -3.56
CA GLY A 312 8.43 -5.09 -4.58
C GLY A 312 8.59 -6.53 -4.08
N LEU A 313 9.74 -6.86 -3.51
CA LEU A 313 10.05 -8.18 -2.96
C LEU A 313 9.14 -8.53 -1.78
N TRP A 314 8.88 -7.57 -0.89
CA TRP A 314 8.06 -7.81 0.31
C TRP A 314 6.60 -8.14 -0.05
N ARG A 315 6.09 -7.51 -1.10
CA ARG A 315 4.78 -7.87 -1.65
C ARG A 315 4.82 -9.17 -2.45
N LEU A 316 5.87 -9.40 -3.25
CA LEU A 316 6.02 -10.59 -4.08
C LEU A 316 6.13 -11.88 -3.24
N GLU A 317 6.79 -11.80 -2.07
CA GLU A 317 6.91 -12.93 -1.14
C GLU A 317 5.54 -13.52 -0.77
N LYS A 318 4.51 -12.68 -0.64
CA LYS A 318 3.13 -13.09 -0.33
C LYS A 318 2.47 -13.91 -1.45
N HIS A 319 3.05 -13.90 -2.65
CA HIS A 319 2.58 -14.61 -3.83
C HIS A 319 3.43 -15.84 -4.19
N LEU A 320 4.41 -16.21 -3.36
CA LEU A 320 5.29 -17.35 -3.63
C LEU A 320 4.53 -18.63 -3.96
N SER A 321 3.42 -18.90 -3.28
CA SER A 321 2.58 -20.08 -3.55
C SER A 321 2.09 -20.15 -4.99
N ILE A 322 1.64 -19.03 -5.56
CA ILE A 322 1.13 -18.94 -6.94
C ILE A 322 2.30 -19.05 -7.94
N LEU A 323 3.43 -18.41 -7.63
CA LEU A 323 4.65 -18.50 -8.44
C LEU A 323 5.18 -19.94 -8.54
N TYR A 324 5.05 -20.73 -7.47
CA TYR A 324 5.33 -22.16 -7.48
C TYR A 324 4.30 -22.96 -8.27
N GLN A 325 3.00 -22.73 -8.02
CA GLN A 325 1.92 -23.49 -8.65
C GLN A 325 1.94 -23.37 -10.19
N GLY A 326 2.16 -22.17 -10.72
CA GLY A 326 2.27 -22.00 -12.18
C GLY A 326 3.69 -22.25 -12.73
N GLY A 327 4.64 -22.67 -11.89
CA GLY A 327 5.97 -23.12 -12.29
C GLY A 327 6.96 -22.04 -12.67
N TYR A 328 6.74 -20.77 -12.29
CA TYR A 328 7.71 -19.69 -12.48
C TYR A 328 8.96 -19.89 -11.63
N ILE A 329 8.74 -20.31 -10.38
CA ILE A 329 9.76 -20.68 -9.41
C ILE A 329 9.75 -22.20 -9.22
N SER A 330 10.94 -22.78 -9.05
CA SER A 330 11.12 -24.18 -8.67
C SER A 330 12.30 -24.31 -7.72
N GLY A 331 12.23 -25.30 -6.82
CA GLY A 331 13.27 -25.54 -5.81
C GLY A 331 13.41 -24.40 -4.78
N PRO A 332 14.35 -24.53 -3.82
CA PRO A 332 14.46 -23.62 -2.68
C PRO A 332 15.23 -22.32 -2.97
N LEU A 333 15.88 -22.21 -4.13
CA LEU A 333 16.79 -21.09 -4.42
C LEU A 333 16.07 -19.74 -4.41
N ALA A 334 14.97 -19.60 -5.15
CA ALA A 334 14.34 -18.29 -5.33
C ALA A 334 13.77 -17.70 -4.02
N PRO A 335 13.03 -18.43 -3.17
CA PRO A 335 12.61 -17.87 -1.88
C PRO A 335 13.79 -17.51 -0.98
N GLY A 336 14.85 -18.34 -0.95
CA GLY A 336 16.06 -18.02 -0.18
C GLY A 336 16.69 -16.70 -0.62
N LEU A 337 16.85 -16.51 -1.93
CA LEU A 337 17.36 -15.25 -2.50
C LEU A 337 16.47 -14.05 -2.20
N ILE A 338 15.14 -14.21 -2.26
CA ILE A 338 14.17 -13.14 -1.94
C ILE A 338 14.29 -12.76 -0.46
N GLN A 339 14.32 -13.75 0.44
CA GLN A 339 14.42 -13.53 1.89
C GLN A 339 15.74 -12.85 2.28
N GLU A 340 16.86 -13.31 1.74
CA GLU A 340 18.17 -12.70 1.98
C GLU A 340 18.24 -11.27 1.43
N ALA A 341 17.66 -11.02 0.24
CA ALA A 341 17.58 -9.68 -0.34
C ALA A 341 16.70 -8.73 0.51
N LEU A 342 15.59 -9.22 1.04
CA LEU A 342 14.74 -8.44 1.95
C LEU A 342 15.50 -8.00 3.21
N LEU A 343 16.25 -8.92 3.83
CA LEU A 343 17.04 -8.61 5.02
C LEU A 343 18.18 -7.65 4.70
N ALA A 344 18.87 -7.83 3.57
CA ALA A 344 19.91 -6.91 3.11
C ALA A 344 19.37 -5.50 2.88
N LEU A 345 18.25 -5.37 2.15
CA LEU A 345 17.61 -4.07 1.88
C LEU A 345 17.12 -3.39 3.16
N CYS A 346 16.58 -4.14 4.12
CA CYS A 346 16.20 -3.58 5.43
C CYS A 346 17.42 -3.04 6.19
N GLY A 347 18.54 -3.78 6.18
CA GLY A 347 19.78 -3.34 6.80
C GLY A 347 20.40 -2.11 6.13
N GLU A 348 20.41 -2.07 4.79
CA GLU A 348 20.92 -0.93 4.02
C GLU A 348 20.06 0.33 4.20
N LEU A 349 18.73 0.21 4.15
CA LEU A 349 17.83 1.35 4.30
C LEU A 349 17.75 1.89 5.73
N LYS A 350 18.14 1.07 6.73
CA LYS A 350 18.17 1.50 8.13
C LYS A 350 19.08 2.70 8.34
N ASP A 351 20.23 2.76 7.65
CA ASP A 351 21.18 3.88 7.78
C ASP A 351 20.60 5.21 7.27
N ASP A 352 19.70 5.14 6.28
CA ASP A 352 19.02 6.31 5.71
C ASP A 352 17.65 6.57 6.37
N ALA A 353 17.18 5.71 7.28
CA ALA A 353 15.78 5.67 7.70
C ALA A 353 15.28 6.98 8.33
N VAL A 354 16.09 7.62 9.18
CA VAL A 354 15.72 8.90 9.82
C VAL A 354 15.64 10.01 8.77
N ALA A 355 16.63 10.12 7.88
CA ALA A 355 16.63 11.10 6.80
C ALA A 355 15.46 10.90 5.83
N LEU A 356 15.10 9.64 5.54
CA LEU A 356 13.94 9.29 4.73
C LEU A 356 12.64 9.75 5.39
N VAL A 357 12.41 9.46 6.67
CA VAL A 357 11.18 9.93 7.32
C VAL A 357 11.15 11.45 7.46
N ASP A 358 12.29 12.11 7.67
CA ASP A 358 12.38 13.57 7.72
C ASP A 358 12.04 14.23 6.38
N ALA A 359 12.37 13.60 5.25
CA ALA A 359 12.04 14.10 3.92
C ALA A 359 10.53 14.09 3.61
N ILE A 360 9.74 13.27 4.31
CA ILE A 360 8.29 13.12 4.08
C ILE A 360 7.43 13.60 5.25
N ALA A 361 8.03 13.79 6.43
CA ALA A 361 7.32 14.18 7.64
C ALA A 361 6.74 15.60 7.51
N PRO A 362 5.50 15.83 7.97
CA PRO A 362 5.01 17.19 8.15
C PRO A 362 5.67 17.83 9.40
N PRO A 363 5.53 19.15 9.60
CA PRO A 363 5.99 19.81 10.82
C PRO A 363 5.44 19.15 12.10
N ASP A 364 6.19 19.24 13.19
CA ASP A 364 5.86 18.55 14.45
C ASP A 364 4.47 18.93 15.02
N PHE A 365 3.98 20.14 14.74
CA PHE A 365 2.61 20.55 15.08
C PHE A 365 1.53 19.69 14.36
N ILE A 366 1.77 19.28 13.11
CA ILE A 366 0.85 18.42 12.35
C ILE A 366 1.06 16.96 12.74
N LEU A 367 2.31 16.54 12.95
CA LEU A 367 2.63 15.19 13.42
C LEU A 367 2.01 14.93 14.80
N ASN A 368 2.05 15.94 15.67
CA ASN A 368 1.41 16.01 16.98
C ASN A 368 1.63 14.74 17.83
N SER A 369 2.87 14.26 17.86
CA SER A 369 3.26 13.07 18.60
C SER A 369 4.59 13.32 19.31
N PRO A 370 4.61 13.39 20.65
CA PRO A 370 5.81 13.70 21.43
C PRO A 370 7.00 12.77 21.14
N ILE A 371 6.74 11.48 20.92
CA ILE A 371 7.81 10.52 20.61
C ILE A 371 8.28 10.55 19.16
N GLY A 372 7.56 11.29 18.30
CA GLY A 372 7.88 11.46 16.89
C GLY A 372 8.47 12.84 16.55
N MET A 373 8.69 13.72 17.52
CA MET A 373 9.22 15.07 17.26
C MET A 373 10.61 15.02 16.64
N SER A 374 10.90 16.00 15.78
CA SER A 374 12.13 16.09 14.99
C SER A 374 13.40 16.31 15.81
N ASP A 375 13.30 16.81 17.05
CA ASP A 375 14.43 17.04 17.94
C ASP A 375 14.97 15.76 18.62
N GLY A 376 14.27 14.63 18.48
CA GLY A 376 14.63 13.35 19.09
C GLY A 376 14.53 13.30 20.62
N GLN A 377 14.00 14.34 21.28
CA GLN A 377 13.93 14.44 22.75
C GLN A 377 12.72 13.68 23.33
N ILE A 378 12.56 12.42 22.93
CA ILE A 378 11.31 11.64 23.09
C ILE A 378 10.79 11.61 24.54
N TYR A 379 11.66 11.46 25.55
CA TYR A 379 11.24 11.37 26.95
C TYR A 379 10.83 12.73 27.53
N LYS A 380 11.57 13.79 27.16
CA LYS A 380 11.27 15.16 27.58
C LYS A 380 9.93 15.61 27.01
N ASN A 381 9.73 15.37 25.71
CA ASN A 381 8.51 15.76 25.02
C ASN A 381 7.32 14.96 25.54
N LEU A 382 7.48 13.64 25.74
CA LEU A 382 6.41 12.81 26.27
C LEU A 382 6.01 13.22 27.69
N TYR A 383 6.99 13.43 28.57
CA TYR A 383 6.73 13.91 29.93
C TYR A 383 6.05 15.28 29.94
N GLY A 384 6.53 16.22 29.12
CA GLY A 384 5.93 17.54 28.97
C GLY A 384 4.47 17.47 28.51
N ALA A 385 4.18 16.66 27.50
CA ALA A 385 2.82 16.47 26.99
C ALA A 385 1.88 15.85 28.03
N MET A 386 2.37 14.91 28.86
CA MET A 386 1.58 14.33 29.95
C MET A 386 1.24 15.37 31.04
N LEU A 387 2.19 16.23 31.40
CA LEU A 387 1.97 17.25 32.44
C LEU A 387 1.06 18.40 31.98
N GLN A 388 1.02 18.67 30.68
CA GLN A 388 0.15 19.70 30.09
C GLN A 388 -1.29 19.20 29.88
N GLY A 389 -1.58 17.94 30.16
CA GLY A 389 -2.93 17.39 30.09
C GLY A 389 -3.90 18.12 31.03
N GLU A 390 -5.15 18.28 30.58
CA GLU A 390 -6.19 18.91 31.38
C GLU A 390 -6.32 18.18 32.73
N ARG A 391 -6.14 18.92 33.83
CA ARG A 391 -6.25 18.41 35.21
C ARG A 391 -5.29 17.26 35.53
N ALA A 392 -4.18 17.12 34.80
CA ALA A 392 -3.23 16.00 34.95
C ALA A 392 -2.64 15.86 36.37
N LEU A 393 -2.51 16.97 37.10
CA LEU A 393 -2.00 17.01 38.49
C LEU A 393 -3.09 17.16 39.54
N GLU A 394 -4.36 17.17 39.14
CA GLU A 394 -5.49 17.31 40.05
C GLU A 394 -6.09 15.96 40.41
N ARG A 395 -6.79 15.91 41.55
CA ARG A 395 -7.60 14.73 41.87
C ARG A 395 -8.82 14.68 40.94
N PRO A 396 -9.21 13.50 40.42
CA PRO A 396 -10.44 13.34 39.67
C PRO A 396 -11.63 13.85 40.50
N HIS A 397 -12.58 14.56 39.89
CA HIS A 397 -13.69 15.18 40.66
C HIS A 397 -14.49 14.17 41.52
N TRP A 398 -14.55 12.91 41.08
CA TRP A 398 -15.21 11.79 41.75
C TRP A 398 -14.35 11.08 42.81
N TRP A 399 -13.11 11.53 43.09
CA TRP A 399 -12.20 10.80 43.99
C TRP A 399 -12.79 10.59 45.40
N ARG A 400 -13.59 11.55 45.90
CA ARG A 400 -14.24 11.46 47.21
C ARG A 400 -15.28 10.34 47.27
N ASP A 401 -15.90 9.99 46.15
CA ASP A 401 -16.92 8.94 46.10
C ASP A 401 -16.38 7.54 46.42
N PHE A 402 -15.06 7.34 46.30
CA PHE A 402 -14.37 6.08 46.59
C PHE A 402 -13.64 6.06 47.94
N VAL A 403 -13.28 7.24 48.47
CA VAL A 403 -12.66 7.37 49.79
C VAL A 403 -13.71 7.35 50.89
N ASP A 404 -14.87 7.97 50.64
CA ASP A 404 -16.04 7.89 51.49
C ASP A 404 -16.85 6.63 51.14
N LYS A 405 -16.31 5.45 51.47
CA LYS A 405 -16.95 4.16 51.17
C LYS A 405 -18.44 4.18 51.57
N PRO A 406 -19.38 3.93 50.65
CA PRO A 406 -20.77 3.75 51.04
C PRO A 406 -20.86 2.55 51.99
N VAL A 407 -21.63 2.70 53.07
CA VAL A 407 -21.94 1.59 53.98
C VAL A 407 -22.58 0.48 53.15
N VAL A 408 -22.02 -0.74 53.21
CA VAL A 408 -22.55 -1.92 52.52
C VAL A 408 -24.05 -2.04 52.81
N GLY A 409 -24.88 -2.00 51.76
CA GLY A 409 -26.35 -2.03 51.86
C GLY A 409 -27.08 -0.69 51.73
N ARG A 410 -26.39 0.44 51.54
CA ARG A 410 -27.02 1.73 51.17
C ARG A 410 -26.72 2.12 49.72
N LEU A 411 -27.73 2.09 48.85
CA LEU A 411 -27.71 2.85 47.60
C LEU A 411 -27.80 4.34 47.96
N ARG A 412 -26.86 5.18 47.47
CA ARG A 412 -27.01 6.64 47.57
C ARG A 412 -28.34 7.01 46.90
N GLN A 413 -29.23 7.72 47.60
CA GLN A 413 -30.37 8.37 46.95
C GLN A 413 -29.82 9.24 45.82
N ALA A 414 -30.19 8.94 44.57
CA ALA A 414 -29.86 9.78 43.44
C ALA A 414 -30.38 11.19 43.75
N LYS A 415 -29.49 12.18 43.78
CA LYS A 415 -29.93 13.57 43.73
C LYS A 415 -30.47 13.79 42.31
N LEU A 416 -31.81 13.83 42.21
CA LEU A 416 -32.54 14.25 41.02
C LEU A 416 -32.13 15.66 40.61
#